data_AF-A0A1M7AT98-F1
#
_entry.id   AF-A0A1M7AT98-F1
#
_cell.length_a   1.000
_cell.length_b   1.000
_cell.length_c   1.000
_cell.angle_alpha   90.00
_cell.angle_beta   90.00
_cell.angle_gamma   90.00
#
_symmetry.space_group_name_H-M   'P 1'
#
loop_
_entity.id
_entity.type
_entity.pdbx_description
1 polymer ?
#
loop_
_entity_poly.entity_id
_entity_poly.type
_entity_poly.pdbx_seq_one_letter_code
_entity_poly.pdbx_strand_id
1 'polypeptide(L)'
;MIKLFFLIILFFSSISIYAQHKSIEYQKEGVLFKLKYEHTDCSYEILVNDMPVITYFGLGERSGLTVDLNQYILRPGKQDITIRMFPSKKEENTFAASLTKNSFVKIEVSKNKQPMSMLDQLNATI
;
A
#
# COMPACT_ATOMS: atom_id res chain seq x y z
N MET A 1 59.84 -7.06 -36.41
CA MET A 1 58.38 -6.90 -36.40
C MET A 1 57.77 -8.11 -35.71
N ILE A 2 57.40 -7.97 -34.44
CA ILE A 2 56.80 -9.04 -33.62
C ILE A 2 55.31 -8.73 -33.52
N LYS A 3 54.47 -9.56 -34.13
CA LYS A 3 53.01 -9.49 -34.00
C LYS A 3 52.62 -10.14 -32.67
N LEU A 4 52.36 -9.32 -31.67
CA LEU A 4 51.83 -9.71 -30.38
C LEU A 4 50.33 -10.02 -30.53
N PHE A 5 49.97 -11.30 -30.57
CA PHE A 5 48.58 -11.74 -30.51
C PHE A 5 48.10 -11.62 -29.06
N PHE A 6 47.29 -10.60 -28.77
CA PHE A 6 46.51 -10.54 -27.54
C PHE A 6 45.37 -11.55 -27.61
N LEU A 7 45.51 -12.66 -26.87
CA LEU A 7 44.42 -13.59 -26.61
C LEU A 7 43.50 -12.96 -25.54
N ILE A 8 42.36 -12.42 -25.97
CA ILE A 8 41.31 -11.94 -25.06
C ILE A 8 40.64 -13.18 -24.46
N ILE A 9 41.05 -13.55 -23.23
CA ILE A 9 40.33 -14.52 -22.42
C ILE A 9 39.10 -13.79 -21.87
N LEU A 10 37.94 -14.05 -22.47
CA LEU A 10 36.64 -13.67 -21.91
C LEU A 10 36.44 -14.50 -20.64
N PHE A 11 36.78 -13.93 -19.47
CA PHE A 11 36.34 -14.45 -18.19
C PHE A 11 34.82 -14.25 -18.09
N PHE A 12 34.06 -15.25 -18.53
CA PHE A 12 32.70 -15.44 -18.06
C PHE A 12 32.79 -15.97 -16.62
N SER A 13 33.00 -15.07 -15.66
CA SER A 13 32.66 -15.39 -14.28
C SER A 13 31.13 -15.42 -14.19
N SER A 14 30.56 -16.60 -14.41
CA SER A 14 29.21 -16.92 -13.97
C SER A 14 29.18 -16.80 -12.44
N ILE A 15 28.84 -15.61 -11.94
CA ILE A 15 28.53 -15.41 -10.53
C ILE A 15 27.18 -16.08 -10.30
N SER A 16 27.22 -17.34 -9.89
CA SER A 16 26.09 -18.00 -9.25
C SER A 16 25.81 -17.26 -7.94
N ILE A 17 24.78 -16.42 -7.93
CA ILE A 17 24.26 -15.85 -6.69
C ILE A 17 23.61 -17.01 -5.93
N TYR A 18 24.37 -17.59 -5.00
CA TYR A 18 23.83 -18.54 -4.04
C TYR A 18 22.68 -17.88 -3.30
N ALA A 19 21.52 -18.54 -3.35
CA ALA A 19 20.32 -18.17 -2.63
C ALA A 19 20.67 -17.83 -1.18
N GLN A 20 20.62 -16.54 -0.83
CA GLN A 20 20.62 -16.13 0.56
C GLN A 20 19.23 -16.46 1.11
N HIS A 21 19.03 -17.74 1.38
CA HIS A 21 17.87 -18.29 2.06
C HIS A 21 17.97 -17.88 3.53
N LYS A 22 17.88 -16.57 3.80
CA LYS A 22 17.51 -16.09 5.12
C LYS A 22 16.15 -16.70 5.34
N SER A 23 16.09 -17.69 6.23
CA SER A 23 14.84 -18.28 6.69
C SER A 23 13.95 -17.12 7.10
N ILE A 24 13.00 -16.76 6.23
CA ILE A 24 11.86 -15.94 6.63
C ILE A 24 11.18 -16.87 7.61
N GLU A 25 11.42 -16.62 8.89
CA GLU A 25 10.64 -17.18 9.97
C GLU A 25 9.19 -16.85 9.59
N TYR A 26 8.51 -17.83 8.98
CA TYR A 26 7.11 -17.69 8.64
C TYR A 26 6.44 -17.38 9.96
N GLN A 27 6.01 -16.13 10.13
CA GLN A 27 5.21 -15.78 11.28
C GLN A 27 3.99 -16.68 11.21
N LYS A 28 3.98 -17.68 12.10
CA LYS A 28 2.95 -18.71 12.23
C LYS A 28 1.58 -18.09 12.50
N GLU A 29 1.60 -16.82 12.88
CA GLU A 29 0.47 -15.94 13.12
C GLU A 29 0.53 -14.85 12.06
N GLY A 30 -0.54 -14.71 11.26
CA GLY A 30 -0.52 -13.70 10.21
C GLY A 30 -0.50 -12.27 10.76
N VAL A 31 0.03 -11.36 9.96
CA VAL A 31 0.26 -9.96 10.35
C VAL A 31 -0.96 -9.12 10.01
N LEU A 32 -1.47 -8.34 10.96
CA LEU A 32 -2.49 -7.32 10.69
C LEU A 32 -1.85 -6.04 10.16
N PHE A 33 -2.41 -5.51 9.09
CA PHE A 33 -2.08 -4.21 8.52
C PHE A 33 -3.23 -3.25 8.78
N LYS A 34 -2.91 -2.07 9.30
CA LYS A 34 -3.88 -1.00 9.55
C LYS A 34 -3.52 0.22 8.70
N LEU A 35 -4.54 0.83 8.10
CA LEU A 35 -4.42 2.12 7.43
C LEU A 35 -5.15 3.16 8.26
N LYS A 36 -4.39 4.10 8.82
CA LYS A 36 -4.92 5.31 9.43
C LYS A 36 -4.99 6.40 8.35
N TYR A 37 -6.05 7.18 8.36
CA TYR A 37 -6.25 8.24 7.38
C TYR A 37 -6.90 9.48 7.99
N GLU A 38 -6.51 10.62 7.43
CA GLU A 38 -6.96 11.96 7.78
C GLU A 38 -7.17 12.74 6.48
N HIS A 39 -8.14 13.65 6.46
CA HIS A 39 -8.41 14.49 5.30
C HIS A 39 -8.96 15.85 5.73
N THR A 40 -8.86 16.82 4.83
CA THR A 40 -9.46 18.14 4.99
C THR A 40 -9.89 18.68 3.62
N ASP A 41 -11.03 19.39 3.59
CA ASP A 41 -11.55 20.15 2.44
C ASP A 41 -11.50 19.41 1.09
N CYS A 42 -11.82 18.12 1.08
CA CYS A 42 -11.96 17.31 -0.13
C CYS A 42 -12.87 16.09 0.10
N SER A 43 -13.44 15.59 -0.97
CA SER A 43 -13.95 14.21 -1.04
C SER A 43 -12.84 13.29 -1.55
N TYR A 44 -12.88 12.01 -1.21
CA TYR A 44 -11.77 11.11 -1.55
C TYR A 44 -12.16 9.64 -1.61
N GLU A 45 -11.33 8.88 -2.33
CA GLU A 45 -11.29 7.42 -2.29
C GLU A 45 -9.87 6.95 -1.97
N ILE A 46 -9.75 5.88 -1.20
CA ILE A 46 -8.50 5.17 -0.96
C ILE A 46 -8.69 3.74 -1.44
N LEU A 47 -7.85 3.30 -2.37
CA LEU A 47 -7.91 2.00 -3.01
C LEU A 47 -6.63 1.21 -2.73
N VAL A 48 -6.77 -0.10 -2.56
CA VAL A 48 -5.66 -1.06 -2.46
C VAL A 48 -5.83 -2.08 -3.59
N ASN A 49 -4.84 -2.17 -4.48
CA ASN A 49 -4.92 -2.96 -5.73
C ASN A 49 -6.21 -2.68 -6.52
N ASP A 50 -6.53 -1.41 -6.74
CA ASP A 50 -7.73 -0.94 -7.44
C ASP A 50 -9.08 -1.32 -6.77
N MET A 51 -9.06 -1.92 -5.57
CA MET A 51 -10.26 -2.16 -4.76
C MET A 51 -10.50 -1.00 -3.79
N PRO A 52 -11.69 -0.38 -3.77
CA PRO A 52 -12.00 0.70 -2.84
C PRO A 52 -12.06 0.18 -1.40
N VAL A 53 -11.20 0.74 -0.55
CA VAL A 53 -11.18 0.51 0.90
C VAL A 53 -12.04 1.54 1.60
N ILE A 54 -11.91 2.80 1.20
CA ILE A 54 -12.61 3.94 1.79
C ILE A 54 -13.13 4.81 0.66
N THR A 55 -14.38 5.23 0.79
CA THR A 55 -15.03 6.20 -0.10
C THR A 55 -15.72 7.24 0.77
N TYR A 56 -15.44 8.52 0.51
CA TYR A 56 -16.05 9.62 1.23
C TYR A 56 -16.45 10.75 0.27
N PHE A 57 -17.76 10.96 0.17
CA PHE A 57 -18.41 12.07 -0.54
C PHE A 57 -19.42 12.75 0.40
N GLY A 58 -18.94 13.26 1.54
CA GLY A 58 -19.77 13.78 2.61
C GLY A 58 -19.61 15.27 2.88
N LEU A 59 -20.54 15.82 3.64
CA LEU A 59 -20.44 17.15 4.23
C LEU A 59 -19.67 17.07 5.56
N GLY A 60 -18.77 18.01 5.80
CA GLY A 60 -18.00 18.12 7.04
C GLY A 60 -16.64 17.42 7.01
N GLU A 61 -16.06 17.22 8.20
CA GLU A 61 -14.79 16.54 8.37
C GLU A 61 -15.01 15.18 9.05
N ARG A 62 -14.20 14.19 8.68
CA ARG A 62 -14.03 12.96 9.48
C ARG A 62 -12.56 12.84 9.87
N SER A 63 -12.30 12.83 11.16
CA SER A 63 -10.95 12.76 11.71
C SER A 63 -10.67 11.39 12.32
N GLY A 64 -9.41 10.96 12.22
CA GLY A 64 -8.88 9.85 13.02
C GLY A 64 -9.41 8.46 12.67
N LEU A 65 -9.69 8.18 11.40
CA LEU A 65 -10.25 6.90 11.00
C LEU A 65 -9.15 5.87 10.73
N THR A 66 -9.39 4.62 11.14
CA THR A 66 -8.48 3.48 10.95
C THR A 66 -9.27 2.32 10.36
N VAL A 67 -8.69 1.63 9.37
CA VAL A 67 -9.27 0.44 8.73
C VAL A 67 -8.26 -0.70 8.69
N ASP A 68 -8.74 -1.94 8.86
CA ASP A 68 -7.93 -3.14 8.69
C ASP A 68 -7.80 -3.47 7.19
N LEU A 69 -6.56 -3.57 6.71
CA LEU A 69 -6.23 -3.73 5.29
C LEU A 69 -6.22 -5.19 4.82
N ASN A 70 -6.15 -6.17 5.73
CA ASN A 70 -5.89 -7.57 5.38
C ASN A 70 -6.87 -8.13 4.34
N GLN A 71 -8.17 -7.85 4.50
CA GLN A 71 -9.22 -8.25 3.55
C GLN A 71 -9.07 -7.63 2.15
N TYR A 72 -8.25 -6.56 2.03
CA TYR A 72 -7.98 -5.87 0.76
C TYR A 72 -6.63 -6.28 0.13
N ILE A 73 -5.83 -7.10 0.82
CA ILE A 73 -4.55 -7.64 0.31
C ILE A 73 -4.85 -8.95 -0.44
N LEU A 74 -5.31 -8.83 -1.68
CA LEU A 74 -5.78 -9.97 -2.48
C LEU A 74 -4.67 -10.81 -3.12
N ARG A 75 -3.41 -10.34 -3.04
CA ARG A 75 -2.25 -11.03 -3.62
C ARG A 75 -1.03 -10.90 -2.72
N PRO A 76 -0.14 -11.92 -2.67
CA PRO A 76 1.13 -11.78 -1.96
C PRO A 76 2.05 -10.75 -2.64
N GLY A 77 2.94 -10.15 -1.86
CA GLY A 77 3.98 -9.24 -2.37
C GLY A 77 3.60 -7.76 -2.32
N LYS A 78 4.10 -6.98 -3.28
CA LYS A 78 3.89 -5.52 -3.33
C LYS A 78 2.41 -5.20 -3.53
N GLN A 79 1.90 -4.29 -2.71
CA GLN A 79 0.56 -3.72 -2.82
C GLN A 79 0.65 -2.30 -3.38
N ASP A 80 -0.31 -1.91 -4.21
CA ASP A 80 -0.39 -0.56 -4.74
C ASP A 80 -1.55 0.18 -4.05
N ILE A 81 -1.25 1.34 -3.46
CA ILE A 81 -2.25 2.21 -2.83
C ILE A 81 -2.48 3.41 -3.75
N THR A 82 -3.74 3.65 -4.10
CA THR A 82 -4.16 4.79 -4.90
C THR A 82 -5.08 5.69 -4.09
N ILE A 83 -4.79 6.98 -4.07
CA ILE A 83 -5.65 8.00 -3.48
C ILE A 83 -6.25 8.81 -4.63
N ARG A 84 -7.58 8.91 -4.67
CA ARG A 84 -8.29 9.79 -5.59
C ARG A 84 -8.90 10.93 -4.79
N MET A 85 -8.58 12.16 -5.16
CA MET A 85 -9.09 13.35 -4.49
C MET A 85 -10.07 14.08 -5.41
N PHE A 86 -11.15 14.55 -4.80
CA PHE A 86 -12.22 15.30 -5.46
C PHE A 86 -12.49 16.59 -4.67
N PRO A 87 -12.96 17.67 -5.32
CA PRO A 87 -13.36 18.90 -4.63
C PRO A 87 -14.31 18.63 -3.45
N SER A 88 -14.34 19.50 -2.44
CA SER A 88 -15.22 19.30 -1.28
C SER A 88 -16.70 19.36 -1.68
N LYS A 89 -17.50 18.47 -1.10
CA LYS A 89 -18.96 18.50 -1.23
C LYS A 89 -19.50 19.70 -0.44
N LYS A 90 -20.37 20.51 -1.06
CA LYS A 90 -20.98 21.71 -0.46
C LYS A 90 -22.43 21.45 -0.06
N GLU A 91 -23.15 20.69 -0.88
CA GLU A 91 -24.55 20.29 -0.68
C GLU A 91 -24.74 18.87 -1.20
N GLU A 92 -25.94 18.29 -1.06
CA GLU A 92 -26.16 16.88 -1.40
C GLU A 92 -25.76 16.48 -2.83
N ASN A 93 -25.96 17.39 -3.79
CA ASN A 93 -25.65 17.15 -5.19
C ASN A 93 -24.64 18.16 -5.77
N THR A 94 -23.95 18.91 -4.91
CA THR A 94 -23.09 20.02 -5.35
C THR A 94 -21.69 19.90 -4.75
N PHE A 95 -20.67 19.95 -5.60
CA PHE A 95 -19.26 19.99 -5.23
C PHE A 95 -18.66 21.36 -5.54
N ALA A 96 -17.59 21.71 -4.84
CA ALA A 96 -16.74 22.83 -5.24
C ALA A 96 -16.19 22.63 -6.66
N ALA A 97 -15.87 23.73 -7.34
CA ALA A 97 -15.36 23.67 -8.71
C ALA A 97 -13.96 23.03 -8.81
N SER A 98 -13.15 23.11 -7.75
CA SER A 98 -11.78 22.60 -7.73
C SER A 98 -11.33 22.26 -6.32
N LEU A 99 -10.23 21.50 -6.22
CA LEU A 99 -9.47 21.36 -4.97
C LEU A 99 -8.91 22.72 -4.56
N THR A 100 -8.75 22.92 -3.25
CA THR A 100 -8.13 24.12 -2.67
C THR A 100 -6.71 23.81 -2.23
N LYS A 101 -5.94 24.83 -1.82
CA LYS A 101 -4.60 24.64 -1.24
C LYS A 101 -4.63 23.92 0.11
N ASN A 102 -5.79 23.86 0.76
CA ASN A 102 -5.99 23.21 2.05
C ASN A 102 -6.47 21.76 1.88
N SER A 103 -6.85 21.36 0.66
CA SER A 103 -7.29 20.01 0.37
C SER A 103 -6.14 19.03 0.55
N PHE A 104 -6.29 18.05 1.45
CA PHE A 104 -5.33 16.96 1.59
C PHE A 104 -6.01 15.65 2.00
N VAL A 105 -5.33 14.55 1.65
CA VAL A 105 -5.54 13.23 2.22
C VAL A 105 -4.19 12.71 2.68
N LYS A 106 -4.12 12.31 3.94
CA LYS A 106 -2.93 11.72 4.55
C LYS A 106 -3.24 10.28 4.94
N ILE A 107 -2.32 9.38 4.63
CA ILE A 107 -2.41 7.97 5.03
C ILE A 107 -1.17 7.55 5.80
N GLU A 108 -1.35 6.61 6.72
CA GLU A 108 -0.28 5.94 7.44
C GLU A 108 -0.61 4.44 7.51
N VAL A 109 0.28 3.61 6.97
CA VAL A 109 0.14 2.15 7.03
C VAL A 109 1.06 1.63 8.12
N SER A 110 0.50 0.85 9.04
CA SER A 110 1.24 0.23 10.13
C SER A 110 0.98 -1.27 10.18
N LYS A 111 2.01 -2.02 10.59
CA LYS A 111 1.85 -3.42 11.00
C LYS A 111 1.47 -3.45 12.47
N ASN A 112 0.46 -4.24 12.83
CA ASN A 112 0.19 -4.53 14.22
C ASN A 112 1.36 -5.36 14.77
N LYS A 113 1.81 -5.02 15.98
CA LYS A 113 2.87 -5.78 16.67
C LYS A 113 2.31 -7.04 17.33
N GLN A 114 0.99 -7.09 17.54
CA GLN A 114 0.32 -8.27 18.05
C GLN A 114 -0.12 -9.18 16.90
N PRO A 115 -0.04 -10.51 17.10
CA PRO A 115 -0.55 -11.47 16.13
C PRO A 115 -2.06 -11.35 15.95
N MET A 116 -2.57 -11.78 14.79
CA MET A 116 -4.01 -11.87 14.54
C MET A 116 -4.72 -12.70 15.62
N SER A 117 -5.81 -12.16 16.17
CA SER A 117 -6.71 -12.95 17.01
C SER A 117 -7.41 -14.03 16.18
N MET A 118 -7.99 -15.04 16.83
CA MET A 118 -8.77 -16.06 16.12
C MET A 118 -9.93 -15.46 15.31
N LEU A 119 -10.54 -14.37 15.79
CA LEU A 119 -11.60 -13.67 15.07
C LEU A 119 -11.07 -12.99 13.79
N ASP A 120 -9.89 -12.37 13.88
CA ASP A 120 -9.25 -11.73 12.73
C ASP A 120 -8.88 -12.77 11.64
N GLN A 121 -8.43 -13.95 12.07
CA GLN A 121 -8.10 -15.06 11.16
C GLN A 121 -9.34 -15.57 10.42
N LEU A 122 -10.48 -15.69 11.10
CA LEU A 122 -11.75 -16.11 10.48
C LEU A 122 -12.22 -15.10 9.45
N ASN A 123 -12.13 -13.80 9.73
CA ASN A 123 -12.55 -12.74 8.81
C ASN A 123 -11.64 -12.63 7.57
N ALA A 124 -10.40 -13.11 7.64
CA ALA A 124 -9.46 -13.10 6.51
C ALA A 124 -9.61 -14.30 5.56
N THR A 125 -10.43 -15.31 5.89
CA THR A 125 -10.56 -16.56 5.13
C THR A 125 -11.86 -16.62 4.30
N ILE A 126 -12.66 -15.56 4.32
CA ILE A 126 -13.95 -15.46 3.59
C ILE A 126 -13.73 -14.73 2.27
#